data_AF-A0A483ZEK9-F1
#
_entry.id   AF-A0A483ZEK9-F1
#
_cell.length_a   1.000
_cell.length_b   1.000
_cell.length_c   1.000
_cell.angle_alpha   90.00
_cell.angle_beta   90.00
_cell.angle_gamma   90.00
#
_symmetry.space_group_name_H-M   'P 1'
#
loop_
_entity.id
_entity.type
_entity.pdbx_description
1 polymer ?
#
loop_
_entity_poly.entity_id
_entity_poly.type
_entity_poly.pdbx_seq_one_letter_code
_entity_poly.pdbx_strand_id
1 'polypeptide(L)'
;MADTKMIRPYPPVNFTGENWLPYTRLIPAAEIGEWVNQNILSEGGRIHNSDHTHLVDADVAFMWASGSFAKSGRIVLGQCEQVMMRAGGWQKSRMEQQMHEWFGRIPKFIITLAADYCEQCNDLEFCALVEHELYHIAQATDDYGAPKFNKETGMPVLKLRGHDVEEFVGVVRRYGASKDVQEMVDAANRPAEVAHIDVARACGTCMLKLA
;
A
#
# COMPACT_ATOMS: atom_id res chain seq x y z
N MET A 1 -14.79 -28.55 12.75
CA MET A 1 -14.18 -27.23 12.99
C MET A 1 -14.95 -26.27 12.12
N ALA A 2 -15.67 -25.32 12.72
CA ALA A 2 -16.53 -24.41 11.97
C ALA A 2 -15.65 -23.57 11.03
N ASP A 3 -15.98 -23.59 9.74
CA ASP A 3 -15.45 -22.66 8.74
C ASP A 3 -15.81 -21.25 9.21
N THR A 4 -14.87 -20.64 9.93
CA THR A 4 -15.07 -19.32 10.52
C THR A 4 -14.95 -18.37 9.34
N LYS A 5 -16.10 -18.01 8.77
CA LYS A 5 -16.22 -17.04 7.69
C LYS A 5 -15.33 -15.86 8.05
N MET A 6 -14.35 -15.57 7.19
CA MET A 6 -13.43 -14.46 7.36
C MET A 6 -14.25 -13.18 7.39
N ILE A 7 -14.41 -12.56 8.56
CA ILE A 7 -15.06 -11.26 8.65
C ILE A 7 -13.93 -10.24 8.54
N ARG A 8 -13.77 -9.67 7.35
CA ARG A 8 -12.89 -8.51 7.18
C ARG A 8 -13.41 -7.34 8.02
N PRO A 9 -12.54 -6.39 8.40
CA PRO A 9 -12.98 -5.15 9.02
C PRO A 9 -13.88 -4.34 8.11
N TYR A 10 -14.86 -3.69 8.72
CA TYR A 10 -15.75 -2.72 8.07
C TYR A 10 -15.64 -1.39 8.81
N PRO A 11 -15.82 -0.25 8.12
CA PRO A 11 -15.91 1.04 8.78
C PRO A 11 -17.11 1.06 9.75
N PRO A 12 -17.07 1.89 10.80
CA PRO A 12 -18.19 2.00 11.74
C PRO A 12 -19.49 2.39 11.05
N VAL A 13 -20.61 1.86 11.54
CA VAL A 13 -21.95 2.19 11.03
C VAL A 13 -22.17 3.71 11.07
N ASN A 14 -22.74 4.26 9.99
CA ASN A 14 -22.98 5.70 9.80
C ASN A 14 -21.70 6.57 9.77
N PHE A 15 -20.52 5.99 9.55
CA PHE A 15 -19.29 6.77 9.39
C PHE A 15 -19.26 7.53 8.06
N THR A 16 -19.82 6.94 7.02
CA THR A 16 -19.99 7.47 5.66
C THR A 16 -21.33 8.23 5.49
N GLY A 17 -22.18 8.23 6.53
CA GLY A 17 -23.60 8.59 6.48
C GLY A 17 -23.98 10.09 6.53
N GLU A 18 -25.27 10.33 6.29
CA GLU A 18 -26.03 11.48 5.77
C GLU A 18 -25.74 12.92 6.26
N ASN A 19 -24.96 13.11 7.32
CA ASN A 19 -24.63 14.44 7.80
C ASN A 19 -23.41 14.97 7.05
N TRP A 20 -23.65 15.76 6.00
CA TRP A 20 -22.60 16.46 5.27
C TRP A 20 -21.72 17.24 6.26
N LEU A 21 -20.48 16.78 6.43
CA LEU A 21 -19.44 17.52 7.13
C LEU A 21 -18.63 18.30 6.10
N PRO A 22 -18.19 19.53 6.40
CA PRO A 22 -17.37 20.32 5.48
C PRO A 22 -15.92 19.83 5.40
N TYR A 23 -15.61 18.64 5.93
CA TYR A 23 -14.28 18.04 5.98
C TYR A 23 -14.35 16.51 5.95
N THR A 24 -13.28 15.88 5.46
CA THR A 24 -13.09 14.42 5.58
C THR A 24 -12.81 14.05 7.02
N ARG A 25 -13.66 13.23 7.62
CA ARG A 25 -13.47 12.73 8.98
C ARG A 25 -12.46 11.58 8.94
N LEU A 26 -11.52 11.61 9.88
CA LEU A 26 -10.51 10.57 10.08
C LEU A 26 -10.69 9.97 11.47
N ILE A 27 -10.62 8.64 11.57
CA ILE A 27 -10.65 7.93 12.85
C ILE A 27 -9.61 6.79 12.86
N PRO A 28 -9.04 6.44 14.02
CA PRO A 28 -8.25 5.22 14.16
C PRO A 28 -9.05 3.97 13.79
N ALA A 29 -8.38 3.00 13.19
CA ALA A 29 -8.95 1.73 12.74
C ALA A 29 -8.09 0.55 13.24
N ALA A 30 -7.99 0.39 14.56
CA ALA A 30 -7.18 -0.64 15.20
C ALA A 30 -7.54 -2.06 14.73
N GLU A 31 -8.82 -2.29 14.41
CA GLU A 31 -9.35 -3.54 13.88
C GLU A 31 -8.72 -3.95 12.54
N ILE A 32 -8.28 -2.98 11.72
CA ILE A 32 -7.55 -3.28 10.48
C ILE A 32 -6.16 -3.81 10.82
N GLY A 33 -5.46 -3.15 11.75
CA GLY A 33 -4.13 -3.58 12.19
C GLY A 33 -4.15 -4.98 12.81
N GLU A 34 -5.14 -5.28 13.64
CA GLU A 34 -5.34 -6.61 14.21
C GLU A 34 -5.59 -7.66 13.12
N TRP A 35 -6.46 -7.35 12.15
CA TRP A 35 -6.76 -8.24 11.04
C TRP A 35 -5.55 -8.48 10.13
N VAL A 36 -4.76 -7.44 9.82
CA VAL A 36 -3.52 -7.54 9.03
C VAL A 36 -2.52 -8.45 9.72
N ASN A 37 -2.30 -8.25 11.02
CA ASN A 37 -1.40 -9.08 11.82
C ASN A 37 -1.82 -10.56 11.80
N GLN A 38 -3.11 -10.82 12.02
CA GLN A 38 -3.63 -12.19 12.09
C GLN A 38 -3.62 -12.92 10.74
N ASN A 39 -3.87 -12.20 9.63
CA ASN A 39 -4.19 -12.84 8.35
C ASN A 39 -3.10 -12.73 7.29
N ILE A 40 -2.32 -11.63 7.29
CA ILE A 40 -1.29 -11.35 6.28
C ILE A 40 0.11 -11.57 6.87
N LEU A 41 0.39 -11.02 8.07
CA LEU A 41 1.74 -11.04 8.63
C LEU A 41 2.08 -12.35 9.34
N SER A 42 1.16 -12.89 10.13
CA SER A 42 1.36 -14.16 10.83
C SER A 42 1.54 -15.33 9.85
N GLU A 43 2.52 -16.21 10.10
CA GLU A 43 2.77 -17.42 9.29
C GLU A 43 1.56 -18.36 9.23
N GLY A 44 0.73 -18.36 10.28
CA GLY A 44 -0.53 -19.13 10.32
C GLY A 44 -1.72 -18.40 9.70
N GLY A 45 -1.52 -17.18 9.19
CA GLY A 45 -2.56 -16.36 8.58
C GLY A 45 -3.09 -16.98 7.30
N ARG A 46 -4.42 -16.90 7.09
CA ARG A 46 -5.09 -17.53 5.94
C ARG A 46 -4.56 -17.04 4.59
N ILE A 47 -4.14 -15.78 4.54
CA ILE A 47 -3.56 -15.14 3.35
C ILE A 47 -2.15 -14.66 3.66
N HIS A 48 -1.38 -15.43 4.45
CA HIS A 48 -0.02 -15.08 4.79
C HIS A 48 0.79 -14.65 3.56
N ASN A 49 1.56 -13.57 3.71
CA ASN A 49 2.43 -13.06 2.66
C ASN A 49 3.84 -12.80 3.20
N SER A 50 4.79 -13.65 2.80
CA SER A 50 6.20 -13.52 3.15
C SER A 50 6.83 -12.21 2.68
N ASP A 51 6.28 -11.57 1.64
CA ASP A 51 6.78 -10.29 1.13
C ASP A 51 6.65 -9.16 2.18
N HIS A 52 5.80 -9.34 3.19
CA HIS A 52 5.58 -8.37 4.27
C HIS A 52 6.26 -8.75 5.59
N THR A 53 7.22 -9.70 5.58
CA THR A 53 7.94 -10.14 6.80
C THR A 53 8.60 -8.97 7.55
N HIS A 54 9.10 -7.96 6.83
CA HIS A 54 9.70 -6.76 7.43
C HIS A 54 8.71 -5.87 8.20
N LEU A 55 7.40 -6.18 8.15
CA LEU A 55 6.34 -5.45 8.83
C LEU A 55 5.88 -6.06 10.15
N VAL A 56 6.32 -7.28 10.51
CA VAL A 56 5.85 -8.00 11.72
C VAL A 56 5.98 -7.16 13.00
N ASP A 57 7.12 -6.49 13.17
CA ASP A 57 7.36 -5.59 14.31
C ASP A 57 7.40 -4.10 13.90
N ALA A 58 6.88 -3.79 12.71
CA ALA A 58 6.86 -2.43 12.21
C ALA A 58 5.80 -1.59 12.93
N ASP A 59 6.16 -0.34 13.17
CA ASP A 59 5.23 0.64 13.71
C ASP A 59 4.33 1.22 12.61
N VAL A 60 3.20 0.53 12.38
CA VAL A 60 2.16 0.91 11.41
C VAL A 60 0.83 1.07 12.13
N ALA A 61 0.21 2.25 11.99
CA ALA A 61 -1.15 2.50 12.44
C ALA A 61 -2.12 2.55 11.26
N PHE A 62 -3.39 2.29 11.51
CA PHE A 62 -4.44 2.27 10.49
C PHE A 62 -5.54 3.27 10.83
N MET A 63 -6.15 3.83 9.79
CA MET A 63 -7.25 4.78 9.89
C MET A 63 -8.32 4.55 8.83
N TRP A 64 -9.54 4.95 9.17
CA TRP A 64 -10.60 5.19 8.19
C TRP A 64 -10.67 6.67 7.85
N ALA A 65 -10.80 6.97 6.56
CA ALA A 65 -11.27 8.26 6.04
C ALA A 65 -12.73 8.13 5.63
N SER A 66 -13.57 9.11 5.96
CA SER A 66 -15.00 9.06 5.64
C SER A 66 -15.29 8.99 4.14
N GLY A 67 -14.34 9.42 3.29
CA GLY A 67 -14.44 9.27 1.85
C GLY A 67 -13.08 9.32 1.15
N SER A 68 -13.08 8.87 -0.10
CA SER A 68 -11.95 9.00 -1.01
C SER A 68 -11.65 10.47 -1.38
N PHE A 69 -10.48 10.73 -1.96
CA PHE A 69 -10.12 12.06 -2.46
C PHE A 69 -9.46 12.00 -3.84
N ALA A 70 -9.52 13.10 -4.58
CA ALA A 70 -8.92 13.21 -5.89
C ALA A 70 -7.49 13.77 -5.83
N LYS A 71 -6.56 13.14 -6.54
CA LYS A 71 -5.17 13.59 -6.70
C LYS A 71 -4.71 13.34 -8.13
N SER A 72 -4.25 14.40 -8.81
CA SER A 72 -3.74 14.32 -10.19
C SER A 72 -4.68 13.58 -11.17
N GLY A 73 -6.00 13.85 -11.08
CA GLY A 73 -7.01 13.24 -11.93
C GLY A 73 -7.38 11.79 -11.59
N ARG A 74 -6.86 11.24 -10.49
CA ARG A 74 -7.17 9.89 -10.00
C ARG A 74 -7.88 9.96 -8.65
N ILE A 75 -8.75 8.99 -8.39
CA ILE A 75 -9.35 8.79 -7.07
C ILE A 75 -8.40 7.93 -6.24
N VAL A 76 -8.12 8.38 -5.02
CA VAL A 76 -7.27 7.71 -4.05
C VAL A 76 -8.16 7.01 -3.02
N LEU A 77 -8.07 5.68 -2.97
CA LEU A 77 -8.88 4.81 -2.10
C LEU A 77 -8.13 4.37 -0.84
N GLY A 78 -6.81 4.45 -0.86
CA GLY A 78 -5.93 4.20 0.27
C GLY A 78 -4.70 5.09 0.17
N GLN A 79 -4.07 5.37 1.30
CA GLN A 79 -2.79 6.06 1.34
C GLN A 79 -1.94 5.58 2.51
N CYS A 80 -0.75 5.07 2.19
CA CYS A 80 0.35 4.88 3.12
C CYS A 80 1.21 6.14 3.22
N GLU A 81 1.51 6.58 4.44
CA GLU A 81 2.42 7.68 4.69
C GLU A 81 3.38 7.39 5.85
N GLN A 82 4.60 7.91 5.75
CA GLN A 82 5.53 8.00 6.87
C GLN A 82 5.24 9.32 7.59
N VAL A 83 4.99 9.24 8.89
CA VAL A 83 4.60 10.41 9.68
C VAL A 83 5.77 11.37 9.78
N MET A 84 5.60 12.55 9.17
CA MET A 84 6.60 13.60 9.12
C MET A 84 5.95 14.95 9.46
N MET A 85 6.26 15.51 10.62
CA MET A 85 5.72 16.80 11.06
C MET A 85 6.59 17.95 10.58
N ARG A 86 6.35 18.40 9.35
CA ARG A 86 7.07 19.53 8.72
C ARG A 86 6.48 20.88 9.13
N ALA A 87 6.27 21.07 10.43
CA ALA A 87 5.73 22.30 11.01
C ALA A 87 6.47 22.65 12.32
N GLY A 88 6.39 23.91 12.74
CA GLY A 88 6.97 24.40 13.98
C GLY A 88 5.93 24.96 14.96
N GLY A 89 6.35 25.23 16.19
CA GLY A 89 5.51 25.84 17.22
C GLY A 89 4.17 25.15 17.42
N TRP A 90 3.09 25.94 17.59
CA TRP A 90 1.76 25.41 17.84
C TRP A 90 1.15 24.59 16.69
N GLN A 91 1.62 24.76 15.45
CA GLN A 91 1.17 23.90 14.34
C GLN A 91 1.66 22.46 14.58
N LYS A 92 2.94 22.30 14.95
CA LYS A 92 3.49 20.99 15.32
C LYS A 92 2.78 20.41 16.53
N SER A 93 2.59 21.21 17.58
CA SER A 93 1.94 20.73 18.82
C SER A 93 0.51 20.21 18.58
N ARG A 94 -0.28 20.86 17.71
CA ARG A 94 -1.62 20.34 17.33
C ARG A 94 -1.54 19.00 16.60
N MET A 95 -0.56 18.83 15.71
CA MET A 95 -0.35 17.55 15.01
C MET A 95 0.08 16.45 15.99
N GLU A 96 1.02 16.73 16.90
CA GLU A 96 1.49 15.80 17.93
C GLU A 96 0.35 15.39 18.87
N GLN A 97 -0.40 16.37 19.39
CA GLN A 97 -1.56 16.12 20.25
C GLN A 97 -2.56 15.19 19.55
N GLN A 98 -2.90 15.46 18.29
CA GLN A 98 -3.85 14.64 17.55
C GLN A 98 -3.39 13.19 17.40
N MET A 99 -2.11 12.96 17.14
CA MET A 99 -1.54 11.60 17.06
C MET A 99 -1.59 10.88 18.41
N HIS A 100 -1.26 11.57 19.50
CA HIS A 100 -1.36 11.00 20.85
C HIS A 100 -2.80 10.71 21.26
N GLU A 101 -3.77 11.57 20.92
CA GLU A 101 -5.18 11.32 21.20
C GLU A 101 -5.73 10.14 20.39
N TRP A 102 -5.26 9.95 19.15
CA TRP A 102 -5.66 8.84 18.29
C TRP A 102 -4.99 7.51 18.65
N PHE A 103 -3.69 7.53 18.93
CA PHE A 103 -2.87 6.31 19.01
C PHE A 103 -2.12 6.13 20.33
N GLY A 104 -2.18 7.10 21.25
CA GLY A 104 -1.36 7.14 22.47
C GLY A 104 0.11 7.50 22.24
N ARG A 105 0.53 7.60 20.97
CA ARG A 105 1.92 7.81 20.52
C ARG A 105 1.91 8.41 19.12
N ILE A 106 3.09 8.77 18.60
CA ILE A 106 3.26 9.16 17.20
C ILE A 106 3.72 7.93 16.42
N PRO A 107 2.87 7.32 15.57
CA PRO A 107 3.27 6.17 14.76
C PRO A 107 4.29 6.56 13.70
N LYS A 108 5.15 5.62 13.30
CA LYS A 108 6.11 5.83 12.23
C LYS A 108 5.44 5.85 10.85
N PHE A 109 4.46 4.98 10.64
CA PHE A 109 3.66 4.92 9.41
C PHE A 109 2.17 4.92 9.73
N ILE A 110 1.37 5.51 8.84
CA ILE A 110 -0.09 5.46 8.88
C ILE A 110 -0.59 4.98 7.52
N ILE A 111 -1.50 4.01 7.52
CA ILE A 111 -2.29 3.61 6.35
C ILE A 111 -3.73 4.07 6.57
N THR A 112 -4.23 4.91 5.66
CA THR A 112 -5.61 5.40 5.71
C THR A 112 -6.41 4.80 4.56
N LEU A 113 -7.56 4.19 4.84
CA LEU A 113 -8.45 3.61 3.83
C LEU A 113 -9.75 4.41 3.71
N ALA A 114 -10.25 4.55 2.49
CA ALA A 114 -11.51 5.21 2.19
C ALA A 114 -12.70 4.31 2.59
N ALA A 115 -13.46 4.75 3.60
CA ALA A 115 -14.56 3.99 4.18
C ALA A 115 -15.74 3.84 3.21
N ASP A 116 -16.05 4.88 2.43
CA ASP A 116 -17.08 4.88 1.38
C ASP A 116 -16.87 3.75 0.37
N TYR A 117 -15.62 3.51 -0.02
CA TYR A 117 -15.24 2.40 -0.88
C TYR A 117 -15.23 1.06 -0.14
N CYS A 118 -14.61 1.00 1.04
CA CYS A 118 -14.44 -0.25 1.79
C CYS A 118 -15.77 -0.82 2.33
N GLU A 119 -16.80 0.01 2.46
CA GLU A 119 -18.18 -0.42 2.77
C GLU A 119 -18.81 -1.19 1.59
N GLN A 120 -18.43 -0.88 0.35
CA GLN A 120 -19.07 -1.38 -0.87
C GLN A 120 -18.26 -2.46 -1.59
N CYS A 121 -16.94 -2.44 -1.46
CA CYS A 121 -16.07 -3.38 -2.17
C CYS A 121 -16.23 -4.82 -1.66
N ASN A 122 -15.90 -5.78 -2.50
CA ASN A 122 -15.88 -7.18 -2.08
C ASN A 122 -14.60 -7.51 -1.27
N ASP A 123 -14.57 -8.69 -0.66
CA ASP A 123 -13.44 -9.08 0.20
C ASP A 123 -12.10 -9.15 -0.55
N LEU A 124 -12.12 -9.53 -1.84
CA LEU A 124 -10.91 -9.59 -2.67
C LEU A 124 -10.36 -8.19 -2.93
N GLU A 125 -11.23 -7.24 -3.28
CA GLU A 125 -10.87 -5.84 -3.49
C GLU A 125 -10.33 -5.19 -2.22
N PHE A 126 -10.96 -5.46 -1.07
CA PHE A 126 -10.46 -5.00 0.22
C PHE A 126 -9.06 -5.54 0.53
N CYS A 127 -8.85 -6.85 0.35
CA CYS A 127 -7.55 -7.46 0.57
C CYS A 127 -6.48 -6.88 -0.36
N ALA A 128 -6.82 -6.68 -1.65
CA ALA A 128 -5.93 -6.08 -2.63
C ALA A 128 -5.54 -4.65 -2.27
N LEU A 129 -6.50 -3.84 -1.80
CA LEU A 129 -6.23 -2.48 -1.33
C LEU A 129 -5.32 -2.46 -0.10
N VAL A 130 -5.59 -3.31 0.90
CA VAL A 130 -4.77 -3.37 2.12
C VAL A 130 -3.34 -3.80 1.78
N GLU A 131 -3.14 -4.89 1.02
CA GLU A 131 -1.79 -5.32 0.65
C GLU A 131 -1.10 -4.30 -0.26
N HIS A 132 -1.82 -3.59 -1.14
CA HIS A 132 -1.28 -2.48 -1.92
C HIS A 132 -0.64 -1.42 -1.00
N GLU A 133 -1.37 -0.95 0.01
CA GLU A 133 -0.83 0.04 0.96
C GLU A 133 0.32 -0.50 1.81
N LEU A 134 0.34 -1.81 2.12
CA LEU A 134 1.46 -2.44 2.82
C LEU A 134 2.72 -2.49 1.96
N TYR A 135 2.60 -2.68 0.63
CA TYR A 135 3.75 -2.68 -0.29
C TYR A 135 4.46 -1.33 -0.38
N HIS A 136 3.80 -0.21 -0.05
CA HIS A 136 4.46 1.08 0.07
C HIS A 136 5.49 1.13 1.18
N ILE A 137 5.38 0.27 2.20
CA ILE A 137 6.39 0.17 3.25
C ILE A 137 7.37 -0.92 2.83
N ALA A 138 8.57 -0.52 2.43
CA ALA A 138 9.62 -1.43 2.00
C ALA A 138 10.81 -1.40 2.97
N GLN A 139 11.52 -2.51 3.10
CA GLN A 139 12.85 -2.50 3.71
C GLN A 139 13.85 -1.82 2.76
N ALA A 140 14.62 -0.87 3.27
CA ALA A 140 15.74 -0.29 2.57
C ALA A 140 16.79 -1.37 2.30
N THR A 141 17.47 -1.26 1.17
CA THR A 141 18.63 -2.10 0.85
C THR A 141 19.92 -1.32 1.04
N ASP A 142 21.04 -2.02 1.20
CA ASP A 142 22.36 -1.44 1.07
C ASP A 142 22.78 -1.26 -0.41
N ASP A 143 24.01 -0.82 -0.63
CA ASP A 143 24.57 -0.57 -1.96
C ASP A 143 24.75 -1.85 -2.80
N TYR A 144 24.63 -3.03 -2.18
CA TYR A 144 24.71 -4.34 -2.82
C TYR A 144 23.34 -5.01 -2.98
N GLY A 145 22.25 -4.33 -2.60
CA GLY A 145 20.89 -4.84 -2.70
C GLY A 145 20.47 -5.74 -1.53
N ALA A 146 21.30 -5.90 -0.48
CA ALA A 146 20.94 -6.70 0.68
C ALA A 146 20.02 -5.91 1.62
N PRO A 147 19.05 -6.56 2.30
CA PRO A 147 18.16 -5.89 3.25
C PRO A 147 18.92 -5.21 4.39
N LYS A 148 18.61 -3.94 4.64
CA LYS A 148 19.31 -3.11 5.63
C LYS A 148 18.63 -3.21 6.99
N PHE A 149 19.45 -3.40 8.03
CA PHE A 149 19.04 -3.42 9.43
C PHE A 149 19.70 -2.28 10.20
N ASN A 150 19.00 -1.76 11.21
CA ASN A 150 19.55 -0.79 12.13
C ASN A 150 20.57 -1.51 13.05
N LYS A 151 21.80 -1.00 13.13
CA LYS A 151 22.88 -1.62 13.91
C LYS A 151 22.64 -1.63 15.41
N GLU A 152 21.86 -0.68 15.93
CA GLU A 152 21.58 -0.55 17.36
C GLU A 152 20.38 -1.40 17.77
N THR A 153 19.30 -1.38 16.97
CA THR A 153 18.05 -2.05 17.33
C THR A 153 17.88 -3.43 16.70
N GLY A 154 18.67 -3.77 15.68
CA GLY A 154 18.50 -5.00 14.88
C GLY A 154 17.28 -4.98 13.96
N MET A 155 16.46 -3.92 14.00
CA MET A 155 15.20 -3.83 13.26
C MET A 155 15.41 -3.50 11.78
N PRO A 156 14.52 -3.95 10.87
CA PRO A 156 14.51 -3.51 9.48
C PRO A 156 14.51 -1.98 9.34
N VAL A 157 15.37 -1.44 8.48
CA VAL A 157 15.30 -0.03 8.12
C VAL A 157 14.22 0.16 7.07
N LEU A 158 13.05 0.66 7.49
CA LEU A 158 11.90 0.86 6.60
C LEU A 158 11.93 2.21 5.89
N LYS A 159 11.48 2.23 4.64
CA LYS A 159 11.28 3.42 3.80
C LYS A 159 9.94 3.36 3.08
N LEU A 160 9.41 4.53 2.72
CA LEU A 160 8.34 4.60 1.73
C LEU A 160 8.91 4.31 0.33
N ARG A 161 8.29 3.36 -0.35
CA ARG A 161 8.39 3.17 -1.80
C ARG A 161 7.25 3.97 -2.44
N GLY A 162 7.57 4.71 -3.51
CA GLY A 162 6.53 5.39 -4.29
C GLY A 162 5.86 4.41 -5.27
N HIS A 163 4.73 4.82 -5.86
CA HIS A 163 3.96 4.03 -6.84
C HIS A 163 4.81 3.49 -8.00
N ASP A 164 5.47 2.36 -7.83
CA ASP A 164 6.39 1.72 -8.78
C ASP A 164 5.87 0.34 -9.17
N VAL A 165 6.33 -0.17 -10.31
CA VAL A 165 5.87 -1.41 -10.95
C VAL A 165 5.90 -2.62 -10.00
N GLU A 166 6.85 -2.66 -9.05
CA GLU A 166 7.00 -3.76 -8.09
C GLU A 166 5.79 -3.91 -7.14
N GLU A 167 5.10 -2.81 -6.80
CA GLU A 167 3.88 -2.83 -5.98
C GLU A 167 2.73 -3.51 -6.73
N PHE A 168 2.71 -3.36 -8.06
CA PHE A 168 1.74 -4.01 -8.93
C PHE A 168 2.02 -5.50 -9.03
N VAL A 169 3.27 -5.96 -9.04
CA VAL A 169 3.57 -7.39 -9.22
C VAL A 169 3.04 -8.23 -8.06
N GLY A 170 3.27 -7.80 -6.82
CA GLY A 170 2.80 -8.52 -5.62
C GLY A 170 1.28 -8.63 -5.56
N VAL A 171 0.59 -7.50 -5.76
CA VAL A 171 -0.87 -7.42 -5.77
C VAL A 171 -1.46 -8.20 -6.95
N VAL A 172 -0.95 -8.01 -8.17
CA VAL A 172 -1.44 -8.71 -9.38
C VAL A 172 -1.24 -10.21 -9.27
N ARG A 173 -0.11 -10.66 -8.72
CA ARG A 173 0.17 -12.09 -8.49
C ARG A 173 -0.85 -12.74 -7.56
N ARG A 174 -1.33 -12.01 -6.55
CA ARG A 174 -2.20 -12.55 -5.48
C ARG A 174 -3.69 -12.33 -5.73
N TYR A 175 -4.04 -11.24 -6.40
CA TYR A 175 -5.42 -10.77 -6.55
C TYR A 175 -5.86 -10.59 -8.00
N GLY A 176 -4.95 -10.72 -8.95
CA GLY A 176 -5.21 -10.49 -10.38
C GLY A 176 -5.01 -9.04 -10.81
N ALA A 177 -4.97 -8.84 -12.12
CA ALA A 177 -4.83 -7.52 -12.72
C ALA A 177 -6.11 -6.70 -12.52
N SER A 178 -5.96 -5.43 -12.13
CA SER A 178 -7.04 -4.46 -12.26
C SER A 178 -7.37 -4.25 -13.74
N LYS A 179 -8.51 -3.64 -14.06
CA LYS A 179 -8.90 -3.34 -15.44
C LYS A 179 -7.80 -2.58 -16.19
N ASP A 180 -7.25 -1.53 -15.59
CA ASP A 180 -6.20 -0.70 -16.21
C ASP A 180 -4.91 -1.50 -16.43
N VAL A 181 -4.54 -2.38 -15.49
CA VAL A 181 -3.38 -3.27 -15.66
C VAL A 181 -3.65 -4.29 -16.76
N GLN A 182 -4.87 -4.83 -16.84
CA GLN A 182 -5.25 -5.78 -17.88
C GLN A 182 -5.22 -5.13 -19.26
N GLU A 183 -5.67 -3.89 -19.39
CA GLU A 183 -5.55 -3.12 -20.64
C GLU A 183 -4.09 -2.94 -21.06
N MET A 184 -3.19 -2.71 -20.10
CA MET A 184 -1.74 -2.62 -20.36
C MET A 184 -1.14 -3.98 -20.76
N VAL A 185 -1.54 -5.07 -20.10
CA VAL A 185 -1.14 -6.44 -20.45
C VAL A 185 -1.62 -6.82 -21.85
N ASP A 186 -2.88 -6.50 -22.18
CA ASP A 186 -3.47 -6.77 -23.48
C ASP A 186 -2.77 -5.96 -24.59
N ALA A 187 -2.40 -4.70 -24.31
CA ALA A 187 -1.62 -3.88 -25.23
C ALA A 187 -0.20 -4.45 -25.43
N ALA A 188 0.46 -4.89 -24.37
CA ALA A 188 1.79 -5.49 -24.43
C ALA A 188 1.82 -6.83 -25.18
N ASN A 189 0.71 -7.59 -25.13
CA ASN A 189 0.56 -8.86 -25.83
C ASN A 189 0.17 -8.71 -27.32
N ARG A 190 -0.13 -7.50 -27.79
CA ARG A 190 -0.40 -7.23 -29.20
C ARG A 190 0.89 -6.86 -29.93
N PRO A 191 1.00 -7.14 -31.25
CA PRO A 191 2.08 -6.60 -32.05
C PRO A 191 2.15 -5.07 -31.89
N ALA A 192 3.35 -4.53 -31.72
CA ALA A 192 3.54 -3.09 -31.60
C ALA A 192 3.03 -2.39 -32.86
N GLU A 193 2.19 -1.38 -32.69
CA GLU A 193 1.53 -0.68 -33.80
C GLU A 193 2.52 0.09 -34.70
N VAL A 194 3.69 0.45 -34.16
CA VAL A 194 4.70 1.28 -34.85
C VAL A 194 6.01 0.52 -35.13
N ALA A 195 6.34 -0.50 -34.33
CA ALA A 195 7.69 -1.06 -34.31
C ALA A 195 7.80 -2.40 -35.06
N HIS A 196 8.30 -2.34 -36.30
CA HIS A 196 9.22 -3.36 -36.83
C HIS A 196 10.66 -2.98 -36.43
N ILE A 197 10.95 -2.95 -35.13
CA ILE A 197 12.31 -2.65 -34.65
C ILE A 197 13.07 -3.97 -34.53
N ASP A 198 13.77 -4.33 -35.61
CA ASP A 198 14.93 -5.23 -35.54
C ASP A 198 16.03 -4.49 -34.75
N VAL A 199 16.04 -4.65 -33.43
CA VAL A 199 17.05 -4.02 -32.54
C VAL A 199 18.48 -4.40 -32.96
N ALA A 200 18.65 -5.52 -33.68
CA ALA A 200 19.91 -5.92 -34.30
C ALA A 200 20.47 -4.93 -35.34
N ARG A 201 19.62 -4.07 -35.94
CA ARG A 201 20.04 -3.09 -36.96
C ARG A 201 20.45 -1.72 -36.42
N ALA A 202 20.14 -1.39 -35.16
CA ALA A 202 20.46 -0.08 -34.57
C ALA A 202 21.93 0.03 -34.13
N CYS A 203 22.60 -1.10 -33.93
CA CYS A 203 24.04 -1.19 -33.64
C CYS A 203 24.80 -1.48 -34.95
N GLY A 204 25.35 -0.44 -35.60
CA GLY A 204 26.21 -0.58 -36.78
C GLY A 204 27.49 -1.41 -36.58
N THR A 205 27.75 -1.90 -35.36
CA THR A 205 28.91 -2.74 -35.00
C THR A 205 28.57 -4.24 -34.95
N CYS A 206 27.29 -4.60 -34.92
CA CYS A 206 26.83 -5.97 -34.69
C CYS A 206 26.80 -6.83 -35.99
N MET A 207 26.92 -6.20 -37.17
CA MET A 207 26.95 -6.88 -38.48
C MET A 207 28.38 -7.13 -39.02
N LEU A 208 29.44 -6.82 -38.26
CA LEU A 208 30.85 -6.88 -38.73
C LEU A 208 31.55 -8.25 -38.53
N LYS A 209 30.84 -9.31 -38.16
CA LYS A 209 31.45 -10.65 -37.97
C LYS A 209 30.84 -11.78 -38.82
N LEU A 210 30.20 -11.44 -39.94
CA LEU A 210 29.65 -12.44 -40.88
C LEU A 210 30.12 -12.24 -42.33
N ALA A 211 31.28 -11.63 -42.54
CA ALA A 211 32.00 -11.63 -43.81
C ALA A 211 33.47 -11.99 -43.59
#